data_AF-A0A846L5R8-F1
#
_entry.id   AF-A0A846L5R8-F1
#
_cell.length_a   1.000
_cell.length_b   1.000
_cell.length_c   1.000
_cell.angle_alpha   90.00
_cell.angle_beta   90.00
_cell.angle_gamma   90.00
#
_symmetry.space_group_name_H-M   'P 1'
#
loop_
_entity.id
_entity.type
_entity.pdbx_description
1 polymer ?
#
loop_
_entity_poly.entity_id
_entity_poly.type
_entity_poly.pdbx_seq_one_letter_code
_entity_poly.pdbx_strand_id
1 'polypeptide(L)' 'MKISDYLDINNITFLKSKTRNDTISELIDLLEKSKVLKNRDQFYKKIIEREKIISTGIGMGVAIPHAKMNT' A
#
# COMPACT_ATOMS: atom_id res chain seq x y z
N MET A 1 9.66 -17.20 11.37
CA MET A 1 9.85 -15.92 10.64
C MET A 1 9.03 -14.87 11.36
N LYS A 2 9.62 -13.73 11.71
CA LYS A 2 8.89 -12.65 12.39
C LYS A 2 8.40 -11.66 11.33
N ILE A 3 7.23 -11.05 11.53
CA ILE A 3 6.73 -10.05 10.58
C ILE A 3 7.63 -8.83 10.50
N SER A 4 8.33 -8.50 11.60
CA SER A 4 9.35 -7.47 11.67
C SER A 4 10.45 -7.64 10.62
N ASP A 5 10.72 -8.86 10.17
CA ASP A 5 11.75 -9.15 9.19
C ASP A 5 11.39 -8.60 7.79
N TYR A 6 10.12 -8.21 7.57
CA TYR A 6 9.58 -7.64 6.33
C TYR A 6 9.21 -6.16 6.44
N LEU A 7 9.45 -5.53 7.59
CA LEU A 7 9.13 -4.12 7.82
C LEU A 7 10.40 -3.28 7.77
N ASP A 8 10.36 -2.20 7.00
CA ASP A 8 11.41 -1.18 6.96
C ASP A 8 10.92 0.07 7.71
N ILE A 9 11.73 0.58 8.63
CA ILE A 9 11.45 1.79 9.41
C ILE A 9 11.18 3.02 8.53
N ASN A 10 11.79 3.07 7.34
CA ASN A 10 11.61 4.15 6.38
C ASN A 10 10.22 4.11 5.70
N ASN A 11 9.51 2.99 5.81
CA ASN A 11 8.17 2.80 5.24
C ASN A 11 7.05 2.90 6.30
N ILE A 12 7.35 3.50 7.47
CA ILE A 12 6.38 3.76 8.53
C ILE A 12 6.09 5.25 8.57
N THR A 13 4.81 5.63 8.49
CA THR A 13 4.40 7.04 8.45
C THR A 13 3.05 7.28 9.13
N PHE A 14 2.85 8.53 9.55
CA PHE A 14 1.52 9.05 9.89
C PHE A 14 0.93 9.73 8.65
N LEU A 15 -0.25 9.27 8.25
CA LEU A 15 -0.91 9.72 7.03
C LEU A 15 -1.66 11.04 7.25
N LYS A 16 -1.68 11.88 6.21
CA LYS A 16 -2.48 13.13 6.20
C LYS A 16 -3.76 13.01 5.38
N SER A 17 -3.78 12.07 4.45
CA SER A 17 -4.90 11.79 3.56
C SER A 17 -6.22 11.53 4.29
N LYS A 18 -7.32 11.97 3.68
CA LYS A 18 -8.69 11.84 4.23
C LYS A 18 -9.58 10.90 3.43
N THR A 19 -9.14 10.47 2.26
CA THR A 19 -9.87 9.52 1.42
C THR A 19 -9.05 8.26 1.20
N ARG A 20 -9.73 7.16 0.89
CA ARG A 20 -9.10 5.85 0.64
C ARG A 20 -8.04 5.93 -0.47
N ASN A 21 -8.37 6.58 -1.59
CA ASN A 21 -7.49 6.65 -2.75
C ASN A 21 -6.25 7.50 -2.45
N ASP A 22 -6.42 8.64 -1.78
CA ASP A 22 -5.31 9.51 -1.42
C ASP A 22 -4.38 8.80 -0.43
N THR A 23 -4.95 8.09 0.56
CA THR A 23 -4.17 7.27 1.51
C THR A 23 -3.35 6.19 0.79
N ILE A 24 -3.95 5.49 -0.17
CA ILE A 24 -3.24 4.47 -0.97
C ILE A 24 -2.12 5.13 -1.79
N SER A 25 -2.38 6.29 -2.40
CA SER A 25 -1.35 7.03 -3.15
C SER A 25 -0.20 7.46 -2.24
N GLU A 26 -0.50 8.03 -1.07
CA GLU A 26 0.50 8.50 -0.09
C GLU A 26 1.40 7.35 0.40
N LEU A 27 0.83 6.17 0.66
CA LEU A 27 1.58 4.97 1.03
C LEU A 27 2.48 4.47 -0.11
N ILE A 28 1.99 4.52 -1.35
CA ILE A 28 2.75 4.08 -2.53
C ILE A 28 3.89 5.05 -2.85
N ASP A 29 3.68 6.35 -2.66
CA ASP A 29 4.73 7.37 -2.81
C ASP A 29 5.86 7.16 -1.79
N LEU A 30 5.55 6.66 -0.59
CA LEU A 30 6.56 6.26 0.39
C LEU A 30 7.38 5.07 -0.10
N LEU A 31 6.73 4.04 -0.64
CA LEU A 31 7.41 2.86 -1.19
C LEU A 31 8.27 3.18 -2.43
N GLU A 32 7.83 4.13 -3.26
CA GLU A 32 8.62 4.63 -4.40
C GLU A 32 9.88 5.34 -3.92
N LYS A 33 9.79 6.21 -2.91
CA LYS A 33 10.96 6.87 -2.30
C LYS A 33 11.96 5.88 -1.72
N SER A 34 11.47 4.79 -1.14
CA SER A 34 12.30 3.69 -0.62
C SER A 34 12.79 2.73 -1.71
N LYS A 35 12.53 3.01 -3.00
CA LYS A 35 12.95 2.23 -4.17
C LYS A 35 12.51 0.75 -4.13
N VAL A 36 11.41 0.46 -3.45
CA VAL A 36 10.83 -0.88 -3.37
C VAL A 36 10.03 -1.21 -4.64
N LEU A 37 9.46 -0.20 -5.28
CA LEU A 37 8.60 -0.35 -6.45
C LEU A 37 9.39 -0.19 -7.76
N LYS A 38 9.15 -1.09 -8.72
CA LYS A 38 9.63 -0.93 -10.11
C LYS A 38 8.85 0.16 -10.86
N ASN A 39 7.53 0.20 -10.66
CA ASN A 39 6.63 1.13 -11.33
C ASN A 39 5.47 1.51 -10.38
N ARG A 40 5.52 2.74 -9.88
CA ARG A 40 4.56 3.30 -8.93
C ARG A 40 3.13 3.33 -9.48
N ASP A 41 2.95 3.86 -10.69
CA ASP A 41 1.62 4.03 -11.29
C ASP A 41 0.94 2.70 -11.61
N GLN A 42 1.72 1.73 -12.11
CA GLN A 42 1.23 0.38 -12.36
C GLN A 42 0.79 -0.30 -11.05
N PHE A 43 1.59 -0.14 -9.98
CA PHE A 43 1.27 -0.67 -8.66
C PHE A 43 0.00 -0.03 -8.09
N TYR A 44 -0.12 1.29 -8.15
CA TYR A 44 -1.32 2.02 -7.73
C TYR A 44 -2.57 1.52 -8.48
N LYS A 45 -2.49 1.42 -9.81
CA LYS A 45 -3.60 0.91 -10.63
C LYS A 45 -4.03 -0.49 -10.18
N LYS A 46 -3.07 -1.38 -9.92
CA LYS A 46 -3.32 -2.75 -9.47
C LYS A 46 -3.94 -2.82 -8.08
N ILE A 47 -3.51 -1.97 -7.14
CA ILE A 47 -4.12 -1.86 -5.81
C ILE A 47 -5.58 -1.40 -5.92
N ILE A 48 -5.85 -0.38 -6.73
CA ILE A 48 -7.21 0.12 -6.94
C ILE A 48 -8.10 -0.93 -7.63
N GLU A 49 -7.58 -1.66 -8.62
CA GLU A 49 -8.27 -2.81 -9.23
C GLU A 49 -8.62 -3.87 -8.19
N ARG A 50 -7.69 -4.20 -7.28
CA ARG A 50 -7.93 -5.17 -6.20
C ARG A 50 -8.98 -4.70 -5.20
N GLU A 51 -8.91 -3.43 -4.78
CA GLU A 51 -9.85 -2.85 -3.80
C GLU A 51 -11.28 -2.75 -4.34
N LYS A 52 -11.45 -2.59 -5.66
CA LYS A 52 -12.77 -2.56 -6.33
C LYS A 52 -13.50 -3.91 -6.31
N ILE A 53 -12.78 -5.04 -6.22
CA ILE A 53 -13.40 -6.37 -6.17
C ILE A 53 -14.10 -6.57 -4.83
N ILE A 54 -13.35 -6.35 -3.75
CA ILE A 54 -13.82 -6.37 -2.37
C ILE A 54 -12.83 -5.58 -1.55
N SER A 55 -13.33 -4.85 -0.54
CA SER A 55 -12.46 -4.07 0.32
C SER A 55 -11.39 -4.94 0.96
N THR A 56 -10.19 -4.39 1.11
CA THR A 56 -9.10 -5.03 1.86
C THR A 56 -9.13 -4.67 3.35
N GLY A 57 -10.19 -4.00 3.81
CA GLY A 57 -10.49 -3.82 5.23
C GLY A 57 -10.76 -5.16 5.91
N ILE A 58 -10.07 -5.44 7.01
CA ILE A 58 -10.22 -6.67 7.80
C ILE A 58 -11.06 -6.45 9.07
N GLY A 59 -11.59 -5.23 9.25
CA GLY A 59 -12.33 -4.82 10.45
C GLY A 59 -11.45 -4.09 11.46
N MET A 60 -12.05 -3.65 12.57
CA MET A 60 -11.37 -2.97 13.69
C MET A 60 -10.55 -1.73 13.29
N GLY A 61 -10.93 -1.06 12.20
CA GLY A 61 -10.19 0.09 11.67
C GLY A 61 -8.86 -0.28 10.97
N VAL A 62 -8.66 -1.54 10.60
CA VAL A 62 -7.45 -2.04 9.93
C VAL A 62 -7.75 -2.49 8.50
N ALA A 63 -6.83 -2.20 7.59
CA ALA A 63 -6.87 -2.66 6.20
C ALA A 63 -5.48 -3.13 5.75
N ILE A 64 -5.45 -4.02 4.75
CA ILE A 64 -4.22 -4.51 4.15
C ILE A 64 -4.29 -4.28 2.62
N PRO A 65 -4.07 -3.05 2.12
CA PRO A 65 -4.04 -2.80 0.69
C PRO A 65 -2.88 -3.54 0.04
N HIS A 66 -3.16 -4.52 -0.82
CA HIS A 66 -2.16 -5.35 -1.47
C HIS A 66 -2.56 -5.68 -2.91
N ALA A 67 -1.59 -5.95 -3.77
CA ALA A 67 -1.85 -6.35 -5.14
C ALA A 67 -0.78 -7.34 -5.62
N LYS A 68 -1.22 -8.32 -6.42
CA LYS A 68 -0.30 -9.21 -7.12
C LYS A 68 0.30 -8.46 -8.30
N MET A 69 1.63 -8.38 -8.32
CA MET A 69 2.39 -7.86 -9.45
C MET A 69 2.97 -9.04 -10.23
N ASN A 70 2.78 -9.01 -11.55
CA ASN A 70 3.54 -9.88 -12.44
C ASN A 70 4.84 -9.12 -12.72
N THR A 71 5.92 -9.57 -12.09
CA THR A 71 7.28 -9.02 -12.26
C THR A 71 7.83 -9.15 -13.65
#